data_AF-A0A1Y3WGQ1-F1
#
_entry.id   AF-A0A1Y3WGQ1-F1
#
_cell.length_a   1.000
_cell.length_b   1.000
_cell.length_c   1.000
_cell.angle_alpha   90.00
_cell.angle_beta   90.00
_cell.angle_gamma   90.00
#
_symmetry.space_group_name_H-M   'P 1'
#
loop_
_entity.id
_entity.type
_entity.pdbx_description
1 polymer ?
#
loop_
_entity_poly.entity_id
_entity_poly.type
_entity_poly.pdbx_seq_one_letter_code
_entity_poly.pdbx_strand_id
1 'polypeptide(L)'
;MKKRLAVVLLTAAVAAGAMTGCGQQTIEDSDVVATVGDTEIKGNVANFFARYQQAMYETYYSSMLGENMWTTEVEEGTTYEESAKETIMQSLEELYLVNEHAGDYSVSLTDEEKKSIEDAADQFVEANDAEVRDVISGDKETVQKVLELFTIQQKVQTEMLKDVDRNVSDEEAAQKALQYVAFTYSDTEESEESDSENTSDTKEEAKAKAETFLNAVNSGTDFSQAAEDQEKSAVDLTFDSSTTSPNEELIQAADKLEAGQVTDVIETDTGYYVAKVTSTFDQSATDSKKQEIISERESERYNEILDGWKEDTDIKENKDVWEKIDFNGQGVALKTEDSSEDSGSTEGSSENTDGEDTSDSAEGEDTSDSTDSGESTDSENTDNTEEAAE
;
A
#
# COMPACT_ATOMS: atom_id res chain seq x y z
N MET A 1 21.81 9.79 11.22
CA MET A 1 22.14 8.39 10.85
C MET A 1 22.71 8.42 9.45
N LYS A 2 23.87 7.80 9.20
CA LYS A 2 24.41 7.66 7.83
C LYS A 2 23.42 6.79 7.06
N LYS A 3 22.58 7.40 6.22
CA LYS A 3 21.65 6.67 5.34
C LYS A 3 22.53 5.84 4.40
N ARG A 4 22.70 4.55 4.71
CA ARG A 4 23.20 3.60 3.73
C ARG A 4 22.07 3.49 2.72
N LEU A 5 22.23 4.12 1.56
CA LEU A 5 21.41 3.86 0.38
C LEU A 5 21.53 2.36 0.13
N ALA A 6 20.55 1.61 0.60
CA ALA A 6 20.46 0.20 0.30
C ALA A 6 20.04 0.11 -1.16
N VAL A 7 20.97 -0.26 -2.03
CA VAL A 7 20.63 -0.77 -3.35
C VAL A 7 19.69 -1.94 -3.10
N VAL A 8 18.40 -1.76 -3.40
CA VAL A 8 17.43 -2.84 -3.36
C VAL A 8 17.86 -3.80 -4.46
N LEU A 9 18.40 -4.95 -4.05
CA LEU A 9 18.89 -5.98 -4.95
C LEU A 9 17.69 -6.57 -5.71
N LEU A 10 17.61 -6.33 -7.02
CA LEU A 10 16.73 -7.07 -7.94
C LEU A 10 17.27 -8.50 -8.10
N THR A 11 17.22 -9.31 -7.03
CA THR A 11 17.62 -10.73 -7.04
C THR A 11 16.46 -11.67 -7.31
N ALA A 12 15.32 -11.15 -7.78
CA ALA A 12 14.15 -11.97 -8.03
C ALA A 12 14.41 -12.87 -9.23
N ALA A 13 14.33 -14.19 -9.00
CA ALA A 13 14.28 -15.14 -10.09
C ALA A 13 12.91 -15.01 -10.77
N VAL A 14 12.89 -15.07 -12.09
CA VAL A 14 11.72 -14.85 -12.95
C VAL A 14 11.41 -16.16 -13.68
N ALA A 15 10.13 -16.43 -13.87
CA ALA A 15 9.64 -17.47 -14.76
C ALA A 15 8.97 -16.81 -15.96
N ALA A 16 9.19 -17.35 -17.16
CA ALA A 16 8.50 -16.93 -18.39
C ALA A 16 7.62 -18.07 -18.90
N GLY A 17 6.36 -17.76 -19.22
CA GLY A 17 5.42 -18.68 -19.85
C GLY A 17 5.75 -18.92 -21.33
N ALA A 18 5.14 -19.94 -21.93
CA ALA A 18 5.26 -20.16 -23.37
C ALA A 18 4.47 -19.08 -24.14
N MET A 19 5.07 -18.52 -25.20
CA MET A 19 4.36 -17.60 -26.10
C MET A 19 3.14 -18.29 -26.73
N THR A 20 1.95 -17.71 -26.56
CA THR A 20 0.69 -18.29 -27.07
C THR A 20 0.28 -17.77 -28.45
N GLY A 21 1.12 -16.99 -29.13
CA GLY A 21 0.84 -16.38 -30.44
C GLY A 21 1.83 -16.80 -31.54
N CYS A 22 1.35 -17.53 -32.56
CA CYS A 22 2.12 -17.76 -33.78
C CYS A 22 2.15 -16.48 -34.65
N GLY A 23 3.18 -15.64 -34.49
CA GLY A 23 3.46 -14.53 -35.42
C GLY A 23 3.59 -13.14 -34.80
N GLN A 24 3.70 -13.01 -33.47
CA GLN A 24 3.97 -11.72 -32.82
C GLN A 24 5.34 -11.18 -33.27
N GLN A 25 5.40 -9.91 -33.68
CA GLN A 25 6.69 -9.22 -33.81
C GLN A 25 7.26 -9.02 -32.42
N THR A 26 8.46 -9.53 -32.17
CA THR A 26 9.19 -9.29 -30.92
C THR A 26 9.94 -7.96 -31.02
N ILE A 27 10.00 -7.23 -29.91
CA ILE A 27 10.86 -6.06 -29.78
C ILE A 27 12.33 -6.49 -29.94
N GLU A 28 13.11 -5.71 -30.70
CA GLU A 28 14.56 -5.93 -30.80
C GLU A 28 15.29 -5.09 -29.75
N ASP A 29 16.38 -5.60 -29.17
CA ASP A 29 17.15 -4.89 -28.15
C ASP A 29 17.62 -3.49 -28.60
N SER A 30 17.92 -3.33 -29.89
CA SER A 30 18.38 -2.06 -30.48
C SER A 30 17.25 -1.11 -30.91
N ASP A 31 15.99 -1.56 -30.89
CA ASP A 31 14.85 -0.70 -31.24
C ASP A 31 14.84 0.55 -30.35
N VAL A 32 14.39 1.68 -30.90
CA VAL A 32 14.19 2.91 -30.13
C VAL A 32 12.70 2.99 -29.79
N VAL A 33 12.43 2.82 -28.50
CA VAL A 33 11.07 2.77 -27.94
C VAL A 33 10.57 4.17 -27.62
N ALA A 34 11.45 5.02 -27.10
CA ALA A 34 11.16 6.42 -26.85
C ALA A 34 12.47 7.24 -26.87
N THR A 35 12.34 8.55 -26.96
CA THR A 35 13.44 9.50 -26.77
C THR A 35 13.07 10.50 -25.71
N VAL A 36 13.96 10.74 -24.74
CA VAL A 36 13.86 11.81 -23.75
C VAL A 36 15.02 12.75 -24.02
N GLY A 37 14.71 13.95 -24.54
CA GLY A 37 15.73 14.88 -24.98
C GLY A 37 16.58 14.30 -26.12
N ASP A 38 17.89 14.21 -25.89
CA ASP A 38 18.85 13.60 -26.83
C ASP A 38 19.10 12.11 -26.51
N THR A 39 18.48 11.56 -25.46
CA THR A 39 18.72 10.19 -25.00
C THR A 39 17.66 9.22 -25.54
N GLU A 40 18.12 8.15 -26.18
CA GLU A 40 17.26 7.07 -26.68
C GLU A 40 17.01 6.01 -25.59
N ILE A 41 15.75 5.65 -25.40
CA ILE A 41 15.32 4.48 -24.62
C ILE A 41 15.32 3.27 -25.53
N LYS A 42 16.22 2.32 -25.27
CA LYS A 42 16.44 1.12 -26.08
C LYS A 42 15.48 -0.02 -25.73
N GLY A 43 15.21 -0.86 -26.72
CA GLY A 43 14.26 -1.97 -26.63
C GLY A 43 14.60 -2.97 -25.54
N ASN A 44 15.88 -3.26 -25.30
CA ASN A 44 16.30 -4.14 -24.21
C ASN A 44 15.90 -3.59 -22.83
N VAL A 45 16.22 -2.32 -22.57
CA VAL A 45 15.90 -1.66 -21.30
C VAL A 45 14.39 -1.56 -21.11
N ALA A 46 13.66 -1.15 -22.15
CA ALA A 46 12.22 -1.02 -22.10
C ALA A 46 11.51 -2.38 -21.89
N ASN A 47 11.93 -3.43 -22.62
CA ASN A 47 11.39 -4.77 -22.45
C ASN A 47 11.70 -5.31 -21.05
N PHE A 48 12.94 -5.21 -20.58
CA PHE A 48 13.30 -5.65 -19.24
C PHE A 48 12.48 -4.95 -18.15
N PHE A 49 12.39 -3.63 -18.22
CA PHE A 49 11.64 -2.83 -17.27
C PHE A 49 10.15 -3.16 -17.27
N ALA A 50 9.55 -3.34 -18.45
CA ALA A 50 8.15 -3.70 -18.61
C ALA A 50 7.85 -5.12 -18.11
N ARG A 51 8.67 -6.11 -18.49
CA ARG A 51 8.50 -7.51 -18.09
C ARG A 51 8.72 -7.71 -16.59
N TYR A 52 9.61 -6.94 -15.97
CA TYR A 52 9.78 -6.98 -14.53
C TYR A 52 8.53 -6.46 -13.79
N GLN A 53 7.92 -5.37 -14.27
CA GLN A 53 6.67 -4.86 -13.70
C GLN A 53 5.49 -5.78 -14.00
N GLN A 54 5.41 -6.34 -15.21
CA GLN A 54 4.44 -7.38 -15.55
C GLN A 54 4.55 -8.56 -14.55
N ALA A 55 5.78 -8.99 -14.23
CA ALA A 55 6.01 -10.05 -13.26
C ALA A 55 5.47 -9.71 -11.87
N MET A 56 5.62 -8.48 -11.41
CA MET A 56 5.00 -7.99 -10.18
C MET A 56 3.46 -8.06 -10.29
N TYR A 57 2.89 -7.56 -11.38
CA TYR A 57 1.44 -7.56 -11.58
C TYR A 57 0.86 -8.98 -11.58
N GLU A 58 1.45 -9.88 -12.36
CA GLU A 58 1.01 -11.28 -12.44
C GLU A 58 1.23 -12.03 -11.13
N THR A 59 2.32 -11.79 -10.40
CA THR A 59 2.56 -12.44 -9.11
C THR A 59 1.55 -12.01 -8.04
N TYR A 60 1.21 -10.72 -7.96
CA TYR A 60 0.41 -10.20 -6.85
C TYR A 60 -1.09 -10.06 -7.14
N TYR A 61 -1.49 -9.88 -8.39
CA TYR A 61 -2.88 -9.57 -8.74
C TYR A 61 -3.58 -10.62 -9.60
N SER A 62 -2.86 -11.56 -10.23
CA SER A 62 -3.49 -12.58 -11.10
C SER A 62 -4.52 -13.45 -10.37
N SER A 63 -4.29 -13.77 -9.10
CA SER A 63 -5.22 -14.58 -8.28
C SER A 63 -6.54 -13.86 -7.98
N MET A 64 -6.52 -12.53 -7.94
CA MET A 64 -7.67 -11.68 -7.67
C MET A 64 -8.40 -11.30 -8.97
N LEU A 65 -7.65 -10.98 -10.02
CA LEU A 65 -8.18 -10.42 -11.28
C LEU A 65 -8.43 -11.48 -12.36
N GLY A 66 -7.97 -12.71 -12.14
CA GLY A 66 -8.17 -13.85 -13.04
C GLY A 66 -7.18 -13.90 -14.21
N GLU A 67 -7.20 -15.01 -14.94
CA GLU A 67 -6.24 -15.30 -16.03
C GLU A 67 -6.34 -14.33 -17.22
N ASN A 68 -7.48 -13.65 -17.39
CA ASN A 68 -7.73 -12.73 -18.50
C ASN A 68 -7.53 -11.25 -18.13
N MET A 69 -6.91 -10.96 -16.97
CA MET A 69 -6.69 -9.62 -16.42
C MET A 69 -6.24 -8.59 -17.48
N TRP A 70 -5.22 -8.92 -18.28
CA TRP A 70 -4.66 -8.01 -19.29
C TRP A 70 -5.66 -7.55 -20.35
N THR A 71 -6.63 -8.40 -20.67
CA THR A 71 -7.68 -8.12 -21.69
C THR A 71 -8.94 -7.48 -21.11
N THR A 72 -9.04 -7.38 -19.79
CA THR A 72 -10.20 -6.77 -19.13
C THR A 72 -10.20 -5.27 -19.39
N GLU A 73 -11.32 -4.73 -19.86
CA GLU A 73 -11.51 -3.29 -20.00
C GLU A 73 -11.63 -2.64 -18.62
N VAL A 74 -10.79 -1.65 -18.35
CA VAL A 74 -10.87 -0.80 -17.15
C VAL A 74 -11.71 0.44 -17.40
N GLU A 75 -11.75 0.88 -18.64
CA GLU A 75 -12.50 2.03 -19.15
C GLU A 75 -12.94 1.73 -20.59
N GLU A 76 -13.88 2.50 -21.14
CA GLU A 76 -14.41 2.26 -22.49
C GLU A 76 -13.28 2.28 -23.53
N GLY A 77 -12.96 1.10 -24.10
CA GLY A 77 -11.93 0.94 -25.12
C GLY A 77 -10.49 1.00 -24.59
N THR A 78 -10.25 0.85 -23.29
CA THR A 78 -8.90 0.74 -22.72
C THR A 78 -8.81 -0.50 -21.83
N THR A 79 -7.92 -1.40 -22.22
CA THR A 79 -7.61 -2.63 -21.48
C THR A 79 -6.67 -2.36 -20.31
N TYR A 80 -6.66 -3.28 -19.34
CA TYR A 80 -5.73 -3.24 -18.22
C TYR A 80 -4.26 -3.24 -18.69
N GLU A 81 -3.95 -3.98 -19.76
CA GLU A 81 -2.61 -3.97 -20.38
C GLU A 81 -2.22 -2.58 -20.90
N GLU A 82 -3.12 -1.91 -21.64
CA GLU A 82 -2.85 -0.58 -22.18
C GLU A 82 -2.60 0.44 -21.06
N SER A 83 -3.44 0.44 -20.02
CA SER A 83 -3.28 1.32 -18.85
C SER A 83 -1.97 1.06 -18.09
N ALA A 84 -1.63 -0.22 -17.87
CA ALA A 84 -0.37 -0.59 -17.22
C ALA A 84 0.84 -0.18 -18.07
N LYS A 85 0.80 -0.44 -19.38
CA LYS A 85 1.89 -0.07 -20.31
C LYS A 85 2.08 1.44 -20.43
N GLU A 86 1.02 2.23 -20.37
CA GLU A 86 1.12 3.69 -20.31
C GLU A 86 1.86 4.14 -19.04
N THR A 87 1.45 3.62 -17.87
CA THR A 87 2.09 3.92 -16.58
C THR A 87 3.57 3.51 -16.56
N ILE A 88 3.88 2.34 -17.12
CA ILE A 88 5.24 1.81 -17.25
C ILE A 88 6.09 2.72 -18.15
N MET A 89 5.56 3.18 -19.28
CA MET A 89 6.28 4.10 -20.18
C MET A 89 6.59 5.42 -19.48
N GLN A 90 5.59 6.05 -18.85
CA GLN A 90 5.78 7.30 -18.11
C GLN A 90 6.86 7.16 -17.02
N SER A 91 6.87 6.04 -16.30
CA SER A 91 7.89 5.74 -15.28
C SER A 91 9.29 5.60 -15.89
N LEU A 92 9.39 4.98 -17.07
CA LEU A 92 10.66 4.82 -17.77
C LEU A 92 11.18 6.15 -18.31
N GLU A 93 10.31 6.97 -18.88
CA GLU A 93 10.64 8.33 -19.32
C GLU A 93 11.15 9.19 -18.16
N GLU A 94 10.47 9.12 -17.00
CA GLU A 94 10.90 9.82 -15.78
C GLU A 94 12.28 9.37 -15.31
N LEU A 95 12.58 8.06 -15.31
CA LEU A 95 13.90 7.54 -14.95
C LEU A 95 15.00 8.15 -15.83
N TYR A 96 14.76 8.25 -17.14
CA TYR A 96 15.70 8.83 -18.08
C TYR A 96 15.80 10.36 -17.91
N LEU A 97 14.69 11.04 -17.71
CA LEU A 97 14.65 12.49 -17.48
C LEU A 97 15.43 12.89 -16.23
N VAL A 98 15.19 12.19 -15.11
CA VAL A 98 15.93 12.39 -13.86
C VAL A 98 17.43 12.13 -14.06
N ASN A 99 17.77 11.12 -14.86
CA ASN A 99 19.16 10.81 -15.17
C ASN A 99 19.84 11.90 -16.01
N GLU A 100 19.15 12.55 -16.96
CA GLU A 100 19.68 13.70 -17.71
C GLU A 100 20.01 14.89 -16.79
N HIS A 101 19.18 15.08 -15.75
CA HIS A 101 19.36 16.16 -14.76
C HIS A 101 20.27 15.80 -13.57
N ALA A 102 20.84 14.59 -13.52
CA ALA A 102 21.73 14.20 -12.41
C ALA A 102 22.93 15.13 -12.24
N GLY A 103 23.43 15.68 -13.35
CA GLY A 103 24.53 16.66 -13.36
C GLY A 103 24.21 17.97 -12.64
N ASP A 104 22.95 18.41 -12.68
CA ASP A 104 22.51 19.67 -12.04
C ASP A 104 22.62 19.60 -10.51
N TYR A 105 22.54 18.39 -9.96
CA TYR A 105 22.71 18.10 -8.52
C TYR A 105 24.11 17.61 -8.16
N SER A 106 25.06 17.61 -9.10
CA SER A 106 26.38 17.00 -8.92
C SER A 106 26.32 15.53 -8.48
N VAL A 107 25.27 14.82 -8.88
CA VAL A 107 25.05 13.41 -8.57
C VAL A 107 25.81 12.54 -9.57
N SER A 108 26.52 11.55 -9.05
CA SER A 108 27.18 10.51 -9.84
C SER A 108 27.31 9.22 -9.03
N LEU A 109 27.46 8.09 -9.70
CA LEU A 109 27.70 6.80 -9.07
C LEU A 109 29.14 6.70 -8.56
N THR A 110 29.27 6.34 -7.29
CA THR A 110 30.56 6.00 -6.66
C THR A 110 31.05 4.64 -7.13
N ASP A 111 32.35 4.36 -6.94
CA ASP A 111 32.93 3.06 -7.29
C ASP A 111 32.30 1.91 -6.47
N GLU A 112 31.87 2.17 -5.23
CA GLU A 112 31.16 1.19 -4.40
C GLU A 112 29.76 0.88 -4.96
N GLU A 113 28.99 1.92 -5.34
CA GLU A 113 27.67 1.74 -5.96
C GLU A 113 27.76 1.01 -7.29
N LYS A 114 28.72 1.36 -8.16
CA LYS A 114 28.96 0.65 -9.42
C LYS A 114 29.26 -0.83 -9.20
N LYS A 115 30.08 -1.14 -8.19
CA LYS A 115 30.37 -2.52 -7.83
C LYS A 115 29.14 -3.25 -7.31
N SER A 116 28.34 -2.62 -6.44
CA SER A 116 27.10 -3.23 -5.95
C SER A 116 26.09 -3.48 -7.08
N ILE A 117 26.01 -2.59 -8.06
CA ILE A 117 25.19 -2.77 -9.27
C ILE A 117 25.70 -3.94 -10.12
N GLU A 118 27.02 -4.04 -10.30
CA GLU A 118 27.65 -5.16 -11.01
C GLU A 118 27.38 -6.51 -10.30
N ASP A 119 27.62 -6.58 -9.00
CA ASP A 119 27.39 -7.78 -8.19
C ASP A 119 25.89 -8.18 -8.23
N ALA A 120 24.96 -7.22 -8.21
CA ALA A 120 23.53 -7.47 -8.31
C ALA A 120 23.11 -8.01 -9.68
N ALA A 121 23.66 -7.44 -10.75
CA ALA A 121 23.39 -7.91 -12.11
C ALA A 121 23.96 -9.31 -12.36
N ASP A 122 25.13 -9.64 -11.78
CA ASP A 122 25.67 -11.00 -11.79
C ASP A 122 24.72 -11.98 -11.09
N GLN A 123 24.21 -11.63 -9.91
CA GLN A 123 23.24 -12.46 -9.19
C GLN A 123 21.95 -12.67 -9.98
N PHE A 124 21.43 -11.62 -10.63
CA PHE A 124 20.25 -11.74 -11.48
C PHE A 124 20.50 -12.73 -12.64
N VAL A 125 21.65 -12.63 -13.30
CA VAL A 125 22.02 -13.52 -14.40
C VAL A 125 22.21 -14.95 -13.91
N GLU A 126 22.76 -15.17 -12.72
CA GLU A 126 22.91 -16.50 -12.11
C GLU A 126 21.57 -17.13 -11.72
N ALA A 127 20.59 -16.33 -11.28
CA ALA A 127 19.29 -16.80 -10.81
C ALA A 127 18.29 -17.13 -11.94
N ASN A 128 18.54 -16.65 -13.16
CA ASN A 128 17.63 -16.74 -14.29
C ASN A 128 18.25 -17.48 -15.46
N ASP A 129 17.61 -18.52 -15.98
CA ASP A 129 18.13 -19.26 -17.13
C ASP A 129 18.19 -18.40 -18.41
N ALA A 130 19.06 -18.77 -19.35
CA ALA A 130 19.26 -18.01 -20.59
C ALA A 130 17.95 -17.79 -21.38
N GLU A 131 17.10 -18.81 -21.46
CA GLU A 131 15.80 -18.71 -22.14
C GLU A 131 14.89 -17.65 -21.50
N VAL A 132 14.85 -17.58 -20.17
CA VAL A 132 14.07 -16.54 -19.46
C VAL A 132 14.68 -15.17 -19.72
N ARG A 133 16.02 -15.04 -19.64
CA ARG A 133 16.71 -13.77 -19.88
C ARG A 133 16.52 -13.27 -21.32
N ASP A 134 16.45 -14.17 -22.31
CA ASP A 134 16.19 -13.81 -23.70
C ASP A 134 14.76 -13.26 -23.87
N VAL A 135 13.76 -13.81 -23.15
CA VAL A 135 12.37 -13.31 -23.19
C VAL A 135 12.24 -11.91 -22.59
N ILE A 136 12.93 -11.67 -21.46
CA ILE A 136 12.80 -10.41 -20.71
C ILE A 136 13.91 -9.40 -21.04
N SER A 137 14.78 -9.66 -22.02
CA SER A 137 16.01 -8.86 -22.28
C SER A 137 16.88 -8.67 -21.02
N GLY A 138 16.94 -9.68 -20.15
CA GLY A 138 17.57 -9.64 -18.84
C GLY A 138 19.06 -10.00 -18.85
N ASP A 139 19.82 -9.53 -19.84
CA ASP A 139 21.27 -9.67 -19.85
C ASP A 139 21.95 -8.76 -18.81
N LYS A 140 23.23 -9.03 -18.50
CA LYS A 140 23.97 -8.30 -17.47
C LYS A 140 23.99 -6.78 -17.73
N GLU A 141 24.25 -6.36 -18.97
CA GLU A 141 24.38 -4.95 -19.33
C GLU A 141 23.05 -4.22 -19.17
N THR A 142 21.95 -4.85 -19.61
CA THR A 142 20.59 -4.32 -19.47
C THR A 142 20.20 -4.18 -17.99
N VAL A 143 20.45 -5.22 -17.18
CA VAL A 143 20.16 -5.19 -15.74
C VAL A 143 20.99 -4.12 -15.02
N GLN A 144 22.29 -4.02 -15.35
CA GLN A 144 23.14 -2.96 -14.81
C GLN A 144 22.59 -1.58 -15.16
N LYS A 145 22.22 -1.34 -16.42
CA LYS A 145 21.69 -0.05 -16.86
C LYS A 145 20.43 0.36 -16.09
N VAL A 146 19.50 -0.57 -15.86
CA VAL A 146 18.26 -0.31 -15.10
C VAL A 146 18.58 0.00 -13.63
N LEU A 147 19.48 -0.77 -13.02
CA LEU A 147 19.93 -0.53 -11.63
C LEU A 147 20.66 0.81 -11.48
N GLU A 148 21.45 1.23 -12.48
CA GLU A 148 22.08 2.54 -12.52
C GLU A 148 21.04 3.67 -12.55
N LEU A 149 20.03 3.57 -13.43
CA LEU A 149 18.95 4.55 -13.54
C LEU A 149 18.23 4.72 -12.20
N PHE A 150 17.83 3.63 -11.54
CA PHE A 150 17.19 3.68 -10.23
C PHE A 150 18.09 4.27 -9.15
N THR A 151 19.37 3.89 -9.13
CA THR A 151 20.33 4.40 -8.13
C THR A 151 20.53 5.91 -8.30
N ILE A 152 20.62 6.39 -9.54
CA ILE A 152 20.72 7.81 -9.86
C ILE A 152 19.43 8.53 -9.46
N GLN A 153 18.26 7.99 -9.82
CA GLN A 153 16.96 8.58 -9.44
C GLN A 153 16.86 8.80 -7.94
N GLN A 154 17.17 7.78 -7.12
CA GLN A 154 17.12 7.89 -5.66
C GLN A 154 18.07 8.97 -5.11
N LYS A 155 19.26 9.10 -5.69
CA LYS A 155 20.26 10.11 -5.29
C LYS A 155 19.80 11.51 -5.69
N VAL A 156 19.28 11.68 -6.90
CA VAL A 156 18.74 12.97 -7.37
C VAL A 156 17.53 13.37 -6.53
N GLN A 157 16.58 12.46 -6.30
CA GLN A 157 15.44 12.70 -5.42
C GLN A 157 15.87 13.12 -4.01
N THR A 158 16.90 12.48 -3.44
CA THR A 158 17.45 12.88 -2.14
C THR A 158 17.93 14.34 -2.15
N GLU A 159 18.59 14.76 -3.22
CA GLU A 159 19.07 16.14 -3.37
C GLU A 159 17.95 17.14 -3.67
N MET A 160 16.93 16.76 -4.45
CA MET A 160 15.73 17.57 -4.72
C MET A 160 14.98 17.91 -3.43
N LEU A 161 14.91 16.95 -2.51
CA LEU A 161 14.10 17.04 -1.28
C LEU A 161 14.89 17.53 -0.07
N LYS A 162 16.19 17.81 -0.18
CA LYS A 162 17.02 18.15 0.99
C LYS A 162 16.57 19.44 1.69
N ASP A 163 16.04 20.39 0.91
CA ASP A 163 15.65 21.71 1.39
C ASP A 163 14.15 21.83 1.70
N VAL A 164 13.39 20.74 1.55
CA VAL A 164 11.97 20.68 1.95
C VAL A 164 11.87 20.90 3.47
N ASP A 165 10.98 21.80 3.87
CA ASP A 165 10.71 22.06 5.29
C ASP A 165 9.98 20.87 5.92
N ARG A 166 10.67 20.23 6.87
CA ARG A 166 10.16 19.09 7.63
C ARG A 166 9.76 19.45 9.06
N ASN A 167 9.76 20.74 9.40
CA ASN A 167 9.33 21.21 10.71
C ASN A 167 7.84 21.53 10.69
N VAL A 168 7.02 20.54 11.04
CA VAL A 168 5.56 20.71 11.15
C VAL A 168 5.18 20.91 12.62
N SER A 169 4.48 22.00 12.90
CA SER A 169 4.03 22.32 14.26
C SER A 169 2.78 21.54 14.64
N ASP A 170 2.53 21.37 15.94
CA ASP A 170 1.28 20.76 16.42
C ASP A 170 0.05 21.55 15.98
N GLU A 171 0.16 22.88 15.87
CA GLU A 171 -0.93 23.75 15.44
C GLU A 171 -1.29 23.52 13.96
N GLU A 172 -0.29 23.32 13.12
CA GLU A 172 -0.47 23.02 11.70
C GLU A 172 -1.09 21.65 11.47
N ALA A 173 -0.69 20.66 12.26
CA ALA A 173 -1.13 19.27 12.12
C ALA A 173 -2.27 18.89 13.07
N ALA A 174 -2.85 19.86 13.81
CA ALA A 174 -3.75 19.59 14.92
C ALA A 174 -4.95 18.76 14.47
N GLN A 175 -5.09 17.57 15.06
CA GLN A 175 -6.24 16.71 14.85
C GLN A 175 -7.13 16.69 16.09
N LYS A 176 -8.44 16.78 15.89
CA LYS A 176 -9.48 16.46 16.86
C LYS A 176 -9.94 15.02 16.65
N ALA A 177 -10.66 14.49 17.61
CA ALA A 177 -11.29 13.17 17.50
C ALA A 177 -12.78 13.26 17.84
N LEU A 178 -13.59 12.52 17.09
CA LEU A 178 -15.02 12.37 17.33
C LEU A 178 -15.45 10.92 17.11
N GLN A 179 -16.65 10.61 17.60
CA GLN A 179 -17.45 9.46 17.20
C GLN A 179 -18.67 9.95 16.47
N TYR A 180 -19.09 9.28 15.40
CA TYR A 180 -20.35 9.58 14.72
C TYR A 180 -21.19 8.34 14.46
N VAL A 181 -22.50 8.55 14.30
CA VAL A 181 -23.45 7.55 13.81
C VAL A 181 -24.18 8.14 12.62
N ALA A 182 -24.31 7.34 11.55
CA ALA A 182 -25.05 7.70 10.34
C ALA A 182 -26.37 6.93 10.26
N PHE A 183 -27.44 7.66 9.99
CA PHE A 183 -28.78 7.15 9.70
C PHE A 183 -29.08 7.48 8.24
N THR A 184 -28.64 6.59 7.35
CA THR A 184 -28.82 6.73 5.91
C THR A 184 -30.24 6.37 5.49
N TYR A 185 -30.69 6.94 4.38
CA TYR A 185 -31.95 6.60 3.72
C TYR A 185 -31.70 6.46 2.22
N SER A 186 -32.51 5.69 1.51
CA SER A 186 -32.48 5.60 0.05
C SER A 186 -33.76 6.20 -0.53
N ASP A 187 -33.62 7.11 -1.50
CA ASP A 187 -34.75 7.68 -2.25
C ASP A 187 -35.25 6.72 -3.36
N THR A 188 -34.57 5.59 -3.56
CA THR A 188 -34.81 4.64 -4.64
C THR A 188 -34.94 3.21 -4.11
N GLU A 189 -36.04 2.54 -4.49
CA GLU A 189 -36.24 1.08 -4.35
C GLU A 189 -35.28 0.24 -5.24
N GLU A 190 -34.23 0.84 -5.80
CA GLU A 190 -33.23 0.21 -6.65
C GLU A 190 -31.86 0.80 -6.31
N SER A 191 -31.18 0.27 -5.30
CA SER A 191 -29.72 0.37 -5.19
C SER A 191 -29.21 -0.85 -4.43
N GLU A 192 -29.14 -1.97 -5.15
CA GLU A 192 -28.27 -3.09 -4.80
C GLU A 192 -26.81 -2.62 -5.02
N GLU A 193 -25.94 -2.93 -4.07
CA GLU A 193 -24.50 -2.59 -3.99
C GLU A 193 -24.12 -1.24 -3.36
N SER A 194 -24.12 -1.22 -2.02
CA SER A 194 -22.87 -0.95 -1.30
C SER A 194 -22.90 -1.61 0.09
N ASP A 195 -21.81 -2.27 0.44
CA ASP A 195 -21.64 -3.15 1.59
C ASP A 195 -21.56 -2.34 2.91
N SER A 196 -22.71 -2.07 3.53
CA SER A 196 -22.85 -1.63 4.93
C SER A 196 -24.33 -1.66 5.33
N GLU A 197 -24.76 -2.73 6.00
CA GLU A 197 -26.04 -2.85 6.72
C GLU A 197 -27.21 -2.06 6.14
N ASN A 198 -27.74 -2.56 5.01
CA ASN A 198 -28.85 -2.01 4.25
C ASN A 198 -30.16 -2.04 5.08
N THR A 199 -30.36 -1.04 5.94
CA THR A 199 -31.69 -0.66 6.42
C THR A 199 -32.22 0.38 5.44
N SER A 200 -33.09 -0.02 4.49
CA SER A 200 -33.74 0.91 3.55
C SER A 200 -34.82 1.73 4.26
N ASP A 201 -34.40 2.56 5.20
CA ASP A 201 -35.30 3.47 5.91
C ASP A 201 -35.76 4.57 4.96
N THR A 202 -37.02 4.97 5.08
CA THR A 202 -37.49 6.23 4.49
C THR A 202 -36.79 7.42 5.14
N LYS A 203 -36.75 8.56 4.45
CA LYS A 203 -36.18 9.80 5.00
C LYS A 203 -36.80 10.18 6.36
N GLU A 204 -38.11 9.96 6.54
CA GLU A 204 -38.80 10.20 7.80
C GLU A 204 -38.40 9.20 8.90
N GLU A 205 -38.20 7.93 8.57
CA GLU A 205 -37.76 6.90 9.52
C GLU A 205 -36.32 7.14 9.97
N ALA A 206 -35.41 7.42 9.03
CA ALA A 206 -34.02 7.74 9.34
C ALA A 206 -33.92 8.96 10.27
N LYS A 207 -34.73 9.99 10.01
CA LYS A 207 -34.83 11.17 10.89
C LYS A 207 -35.31 10.78 12.29
N ALA A 208 -36.39 10.00 12.39
CA ALA A 208 -36.94 9.60 13.67
C ALA A 208 -35.96 8.75 14.49
N LYS A 209 -35.18 7.88 13.84
CA LYS A 209 -34.11 7.11 14.48
C LYS A 209 -32.98 8.02 14.98
N ALA A 210 -32.51 8.96 14.14
CA ALA A 210 -31.49 9.92 14.55
C ALA A 210 -31.93 10.80 15.73
N GLU A 211 -33.18 11.28 15.73
CA GLU A 211 -33.75 12.03 16.85
C GLU A 211 -33.89 11.17 18.12
N THR A 212 -34.30 9.90 17.97
CA THR A 212 -34.39 8.95 19.09
C THR A 212 -33.02 8.68 19.70
N PHE A 213 -32.01 8.45 18.86
CA PHE A 213 -30.61 8.31 19.24
C PHE A 213 -30.11 9.52 20.02
N LEU A 214 -30.25 10.73 19.46
CA LEU A 214 -29.79 11.96 20.11
C LEU A 214 -30.48 12.18 21.46
N ASN A 215 -31.78 11.90 21.56
CA ASN A 215 -32.53 12.00 22.82
C ASN A 215 -32.02 11.01 23.89
N ALA A 216 -31.67 9.78 23.50
CA ALA A 216 -31.09 8.80 24.42
C ALA A 216 -29.73 9.27 24.95
N VAL A 217 -28.86 9.74 24.05
CA VAL A 217 -27.54 10.29 24.41
C VAL A 217 -27.68 11.50 25.35
N ASN A 218 -28.57 12.45 25.01
CA ASN A 218 -28.85 13.62 25.86
C ASN A 218 -29.48 13.26 27.22
N SER A 219 -30.10 12.09 27.33
CA SER A 219 -30.64 11.56 28.59
C SER A 219 -29.60 10.81 29.43
N GLY A 220 -28.36 10.70 28.94
CA GLY A 220 -27.23 10.12 29.66
C GLY A 220 -26.87 8.69 29.25
N THR A 221 -27.49 8.13 28.21
CA THR A 221 -27.01 6.87 27.61
C THR A 221 -25.64 7.10 26.97
N ASP A 222 -24.73 6.13 27.11
CA ASP A 222 -23.45 6.19 26.42
C ASP A 222 -23.63 6.21 24.89
N PHE A 223 -22.74 6.90 24.18
CA PHE A 223 -22.89 7.13 22.74
C PHE A 223 -22.84 5.82 21.93
N SER A 224 -21.92 4.92 22.25
CA SER A 224 -21.80 3.62 21.59
C SER A 224 -22.99 2.73 21.94
N GLN A 225 -23.41 2.71 23.21
CA GLN A 225 -24.59 1.95 23.62
C GLN A 225 -25.87 2.43 22.93
N ALA A 226 -26.06 3.75 22.80
CA ALA A 226 -27.22 4.31 22.10
C ALA A 226 -27.21 3.95 20.60
N ALA A 227 -26.03 3.76 20.01
CA ALA A 227 -25.89 3.33 18.62
C ALA A 227 -26.30 1.86 18.49
N GLU A 228 -25.82 1.00 19.38
CA GLU A 228 -26.18 -0.43 19.45
C GLU A 228 -27.68 -0.63 19.65
N ASP A 229 -28.32 0.20 20.49
CA ASP A 229 -29.78 0.18 20.71
C ASP A 229 -30.59 0.50 19.44
N GLN A 230 -29.95 1.14 18.45
CA GLN A 230 -30.52 1.44 17.13
C GLN A 230 -30.01 0.48 16.04
N GLU A 231 -29.36 -0.62 16.41
CA GLU A 231 -28.73 -1.56 15.48
C GLU A 231 -27.72 -0.86 14.55
N LYS A 232 -26.95 0.08 15.11
CA LYS A 232 -25.86 0.81 14.45
C LYS A 232 -24.58 0.70 15.26
N SER A 233 -23.46 1.07 14.64
CA SER A 233 -22.16 1.20 15.29
C SER A 233 -21.69 2.66 15.27
N ALA A 234 -21.08 3.11 16.37
CA ALA A 234 -20.36 4.38 16.38
C ALA A 234 -19.04 4.22 15.63
N VAL A 235 -18.73 5.18 14.76
CA VAL A 235 -17.50 5.20 13.97
C VAL A 235 -16.58 6.28 14.53
N ASP A 236 -15.35 5.89 14.88
CA ASP A 236 -14.30 6.82 15.30
C ASP A 236 -13.74 7.55 14.07
N LEU A 237 -13.51 8.86 14.21
CA LEU A 237 -12.92 9.70 13.18
C LEU A 237 -12.00 10.74 13.81
N THR A 238 -10.80 10.87 13.27
CA THR A 238 -9.93 12.02 13.51
C THR A 238 -10.17 13.06 12.43
N PHE A 239 -10.19 14.33 12.78
CA PHE A 239 -10.55 15.38 11.85
C PHE A 239 -9.84 16.71 12.13
N ASP A 240 -9.78 17.54 11.11
CA ASP A 240 -9.43 18.95 11.15
C ASP A 240 -10.39 19.77 10.26
N SER A 241 -10.10 21.05 10.05
CA SER A 241 -10.93 21.93 9.23
C SER A 241 -10.94 21.58 7.73
N SER A 242 -10.01 20.75 7.25
CA SER A 242 -9.94 20.29 5.86
C SER A 242 -10.68 18.97 5.63
N THR A 243 -11.14 18.31 6.71
CA THR A 243 -11.85 17.04 6.63
C THR A 243 -13.26 17.23 6.05
N THR A 244 -13.56 16.51 4.97
CA THR A 244 -14.85 16.61 4.26
C THR A 244 -15.71 15.34 4.34
N SER A 245 -15.11 14.21 4.72
CA SER A 245 -15.78 12.92 4.92
C SER A 245 -15.99 12.66 6.42
N PRO A 246 -17.14 12.09 6.86
CA PRO A 246 -18.26 11.60 6.05
C PRO A 246 -19.17 12.72 5.50
N ASN A 247 -19.15 13.91 6.10
CA ASN A 247 -19.87 15.07 5.61
C ASN A 247 -19.28 16.37 6.20
N GLU A 248 -19.11 17.39 5.35
CA GLU A 248 -18.52 18.67 5.75
C GLU A 248 -19.32 19.41 6.84
N GLU A 249 -20.66 19.41 6.78
CA GLU A 249 -21.50 20.09 7.77
C GLU A 249 -21.39 19.45 9.16
N LEU A 250 -21.25 18.11 9.21
CA LEU A 250 -21.01 17.38 10.45
C LEU A 250 -19.67 17.80 11.08
N ILE A 251 -18.61 17.84 10.27
CA ILE A 251 -17.28 18.26 10.72
C ILE A 251 -17.31 19.70 11.23
N GLN A 252 -17.93 20.62 10.49
CA GLN A 252 -18.08 22.02 10.90
C GLN A 252 -18.93 22.20 12.17
N ALA A 253 -19.90 21.32 12.42
CA ALA A 253 -20.68 21.31 13.65
C ALA A 253 -19.84 20.80 14.83
N ALA A 254 -19.13 19.67 14.65
CA ALA A 254 -18.27 19.07 15.66
C ALA A 254 -17.06 19.97 16.01
N ASP A 255 -16.49 20.69 15.05
CA ASP A 255 -15.31 21.55 15.26
C ASP A 255 -15.56 22.68 16.29
N LYS A 256 -16.82 23.10 16.44
CA LYS A 256 -17.25 24.14 17.39
C LYS A 256 -17.45 23.62 18.81
N LEU A 257 -17.31 22.32 19.03
CA LEU A 257 -17.62 21.64 20.28
C LEU A 257 -16.36 21.28 21.08
N GLU A 258 -16.53 21.24 22.39
CA GLU A 258 -15.55 20.75 23.36
C GLU A 258 -15.65 19.24 23.55
N ALA A 259 -14.62 18.63 24.12
CA ALA A 259 -14.60 17.20 24.40
C ALA A 259 -15.79 16.77 25.28
N GLY A 260 -16.47 15.72 24.85
CA GLY A 260 -17.67 15.15 25.46
C GLY A 260 -18.99 15.75 24.96
N GLN A 261 -18.97 16.84 24.19
CA GLN A 261 -20.18 17.45 23.63
C GLN A 261 -20.66 16.72 22.36
N VAL A 262 -21.96 16.82 22.10
CA VAL A 262 -22.67 16.13 21.02
C VAL A 262 -23.29 17.18 20.09
N THR A 263 -23.25 16.92 18.78
CA THR A 263 -23.91 17.77 17.78
C THR A 263 -25.43 17.61 17.86
N ASP A 264 -26.16 18.56 17.26
CA ASP A 264 -27.53 18.30 16.85
C ASP A 264 -27.56 17.23 15.73
N VAL A 265 -28.76 16.79 15.34
CA VAL A 265 -28.94 15.97 14.14
C VAL A 265 -28.63 16.84 12.92
N ILE A 266 -27.61 16.45 12.16
CA ILE A 266 -27.20 17.10 10.91
C ILE A 266 -27.85 16.35 9.75
N GLU A 267 -28.71 17.03 9.01
CA GLU A 267 -29.34 16.51 7.79
C GLU A 267 -28.40 16.74 6.60
N THR A 268 -28.16 15.70 5.82
CA THR A 268 -27.29 15.73 4.63
C THR A 268 -28.00 15.07 3.45
N ASP A 269 -27.40 15.10 2.26
CA ASP A 269 -27.96 14.44 1.08
C ASP A 269 -28.03 12.91 1.23
N THR A 270 -27.13 12.31 2.03
CA THR A 270 -26.98 10.85 2.16
C THR A 270 -27.60 10.28 3.44
N GLY A 271 -28.11 11.12 4.34
CA GLY A 271 -28.64 10.69 5.62
C GLY A 271 -28.58 11.74 6.72
N TYR A 272 -28.88 11.29 7.94
CA TYR A 272 -28.75 12.09 9.15
C TYR A 272 -27.56 11.64 9.97
N TYR A 273 -26.79 12.59 10.49
CA TYR A 273 -25.59 12.33 11.25
C TYR A 273 -25.67 12.97 12.63
N VAL A 274 -25.13 12.28 13.63
CA VAL A 274 -24.92 12.82 14.97
C VAL A 274 -23.50 12.45 15.37
N ALA A 275 -22.74 13.42 15.89
CA ALA A 275 -21.38 13.21 16.36
C ALA A 275 -21.19 13.63 17.81
N LYS A 276 -20.24 12.99 18.49
CA LYS A 276 -19.74 13.36 19.80
C LYS A 276 -18.23 13.62 19.70
N VAL A 277 -17.78 14.80 20.06
CA VAL A 277 -16.34 15.09 20.13
C VAL A 277 -15.75 14.31 21.30
N THR A 278 -14.78 13.44 21.02
CA THR A 278 -14.10 12.63 22.03
C THR A 278 -12.83 13.30 22.53
N SER A 279 -12.14 14.06 21.67
CA SER A 279 -10.99 14.88 22.05
C SER A 279 -10.90 16.15 21.20
N THR A 280 -10.51 17.27 21.80
CA THR A 280 -10.14 18.50 21.08
C THR A 280 -8.67 18.53 20.65
N PHE A 281 -7.90 17.52 21.02
CA PHE A 281 -6.52 17.32 20.58
C PHE A 281 -6.13 15.85 20.69
N ASP A 282 -5.97 15.17 19.56
CA ASP A 282 -5.47 13.81 19.47
C ASP A 282 -4.00 13.82 19.07
N GLN A 283 -3.12 13.52 20.03
CA GLN A 283 -1.66 13.54 19.82
C GLN A 283 -1.21 12.53 18.76
N SER A 284 -1.79 11.33 18.73
CA SER A 284 -1.36 10.27 17.82
C SER A 284 -1.76 10.59 16.38
N ALA A 285 -2.98 11.11 16.20
CA ALA A 285 -3.47 11.57 14.91
C ALA A 285 -2.69 12.81 14.44
N THR A 286 -2.41 13.76 15.35
CA THR A 286 -1.57 14.93 15.05
C THR A 286 -0.17 14.52 14.59
N ASP A 287 0.47 13.58 15.27
CA ASP A 287 1.81 13.10 14.88
C ASP A 287 1.78 12.35 13.53
N SER A 288 0.69 11.64 13.23
CA SER A 288 0.47 11.00 11.92
C SER A 288 0.29 12.06 10.83
N LYS A 289 -0.53 13.09 11.07
CA LYS A 289 -0.75 14.20 10.14
C LYS A 289 0.52 14.99 9.87
N LYS A 290 1.43 15.14 10.85
CA LYS A 290 2.76 15.73 10.59
C LYS A 290 3.56 14.95 9.55
N GLN A 291 3.53 13.61 9.59
CA GLN A 291 4.22 12.80 8.59
C GLN A 291 3.55 12.93 7.22
N GLU A 292 2.23 12.98 7.18
CA GLU A 292 1.46 13.23 5.96
C GLU A 292 1.83 14.59 5.33
N ILE A 293 1.80 15.67 6.10
CA ILE A 293 2.19 17.02 5.63
C ILE A 293 3.64 17.04 5.11
N ILE A 294 4.56 16.35 5.79
CA ILE A 294 5.95 16.22 5.31
C ILE A 294 5.97 15.51 3.95
N SER A 295 5.24 14.40 3.82
CA SER A 295 5.16 13.62 2.59
C SER A 295 4.49 14.40 1.45
N GLU A 296 3.44 15.19 1.74
CA GLU A 296 2.78 16.08 0.80
C GLU A 296 3.77 17.12 0.28
N ARG A 297 4.47 17.84 1.17
CA ARG A 297 5.49 18.83 0.80
C ARG A 297 6.63 18.23 -0.02
N GLU A 298 7.07 17.01 0.32
CA GLU A 298 8.08 16.29 -0.45
C GLU A 298 7.57 15.93 -1.85
N SER A 299 6.33 15.45 -1.96
CA SER A 299 5.69 15.07 -3.23
C SER A 299 5.44 16.29 -4.11
N GLU A 300 4.90 17.37 -3.56
CA GLU A 300 4.71 18.65 -4.26
C GLU A 300 6.03 19.18 -4.82
N ARG A 301 7.09 19.17 -3.99
CA ARG A 301 8.41 19.62 -4.43
C ARG A 301 8.98 18.76 -5.56
N TYR A 302 8.83 17.44 -5.45
CA TYR A 302 9.29 16.51 -6.47
C TYR A 302 8.57 16.74 -7.79
N ASN A 303 7.23 16.80 -7.74
CA ASN A 303 6.37 17.00 -8.91
C ASN A 303 6.61 18.37 -9.56
N GLU A 304 6.73 19.45 -8.78
CA GLU A 304 7.04 20.79 -9.31
C GLU A 304 8.32 20.80 -10.16
N ILE A 305 9.37 20.11 -9.69
CA ILE A 305 10.64 20.03 -10.43
C ILE A 305 10.49 19.15 -11.67
N LEU A 306 9.87 17.97 -11.54
CA LEU A 306 9.68 17.06 -12.67
C LEU A 306 8.82 17.66 -13.77
N ASP A 307 7.72 18.33 -13.42
CA ASP A 307 6.83 18.96 -14.38
C ASP A 307 7.58 20.06 -15.15
N GLY A 308 8.42 20.84 -14.46
CA GLY A 308 9.31 21.81 -15.12
C GLY A 308 10.26 21.15 -16.12
N TRP A 309 10.87 20.00 -15.78
CA TRP A 309 11.74 19.27 -16.72
C TRP A 309 10.98 18.67 -17.89
N LYS A 310 9.78 18.13 -17.66
CA LYS A 310 8.91 17.59 -18.71
C LYS A 310 8.46 18.66 -19.69
N GLU A 311 8.20 19.89 -19.23
CA GLU A 311 7.87 21.03 -20.09
C GLU A 311 9.05 21.47 -20.98
N ASP A 312 10.29 21.39 -20.46
CA ASP A 312 11.50 21.82 -21.15
C ASP A 312 12.14 20.74 -22.04
N THR A 313 11.71 19.48 -21.93
CA THR A 313 12.31 18.32 -22.61
C THR A 313 11.38 17.73 -23.67
N ASP A 314 11.90 17.54 -24.89
CA ASP A 314 11.15 16.87 -25.96
C ASP A 314 11.13 15.35 -25.73
N ILE A 315 9.96 14.82 -25.38
CA ILE A 315 9.73 13.39 -25.15
C ILE A 315 8.89 12.82 -26.28
N LYS A 316 9.36 11.73 -26.91
CA LYS A 316 8.67 11.10 -28.04
C LYS A 316 8.68 9.60 -27.92
N GLU A 317 7.48 9.03 -27.87
CA GLU A 317 7.26 7.58 -27.90
C GLU A 317 7.16 7.03 -29.33
N ASN A 318 7.66 5.83 -29.52
CA ASN A 318 7.46 5.02 -30.72
C ASN A 318 6.43 3.91 -30.42
N LYS A 319 5.15 4.25 -30.56
CA LYS A 319 4.02 3.37 -30.22
C LYS A 319 4.06 2.03 -30.96
N ASP A 320 4.44 2.04 -32.25
CA ASP A 320 4.55 0.81 -33.06
C ASP A 320 5.59 -0.18 -32.49
N VAL A 321 6.67 0.33 -31.89
CA VAL A 321 7.68 -0.51 -31.23
C VAL A 321 7.18 -0.93 -29.84
N TRP A 322 6.56 -0.03 -29.08
CA TRP A 322 6.05 -0.31 -27.74
C TRP A 322 4.92 -1.35 -27.74
N GLU A 323 4.07 -1.36 -28.77
CA GLU A 323 3.01 -2.34 -28.99
C GLU A 323 3.54 -3.78 -29.13
N LYS A 324 4.82 -3.97 -29.49
CA LYS A 324 5.43 -5.30 -29.61
C LYS A 324 5.59 -6.02 -28.26
N ILE A 325 5.60 -5.29 -27.15
CA ILE A 325 5.62 -5.89 -25.81
C ILE A 325 4.18 -6.26 -25.43
N ASP A 326 3.84 -7.52 -25.62
CA ASP A 326 2.51 -8.08 -25.33
C ASP A 326 2.55 -8.84 -24.00
N PHE A 327 1.79 -8.37 -23.01
CA PHE A 327 1.68 -9.01 -21.70
C PHE A 327 0.75 -10.22 -21.73
N ASN A 328 -0.35 -10.14 -22.48
CA ASN A 328 -1.31 -11.23 -22.61
C ASN A 328 -0.72 -12.45 -23.34
N GLY A 329 0.05 -12.24 -24.40
CA GLY A 329 0.68 -13.30 -25.20
C GLY A 329 1.91 -13.94 -24.56
N GLN A 330 2.51 -13.30 -23.55
CA GLN A 330 3.74 -13.73 -22.90
C GLN A 330 3.67 -13.46 -21.40
N GLY A 331 3.22 -14.46 -20.63
CA GLY A 331 3.20 -14.38 -19.16
C GLY A 331 4.61 -14.39 -18.57
N VAL A 332 4.79 -13.67 -17.46
CA VAL A 332 6.04 -13.56 -16.71
C VAL A 332 5.68 -13.42 -15.24
N ALA A 333 6.34 -14.17 -14.34
CA ALA A 333 6.08 -14.10 -12.91
C ALA A 333 7.37 -14.13 -12.09
N LEU A 334 7.36 -13.51 -10.92
CA LEU A 334 8.43 -13.69 -9.95
C LEU A 334 8.33 -15.08 -9.33
N LYS A 335 9.46 -15.78 -9.24
CA LYS A 335 9.59 -17.01 -8.45
C LYS A 335 9.60 -16.60 -6.98
N THR A 336 8.52 -16.88 -6.28
CA THR A 336 8.53 -16.89 -4.82
C THR A 336 9.26 -18.14 -4.35
N GLU A 337 10.20 -18.03 -3.42
CA GLU A 337 10.69 -19.22 -2.72
C GLU A 337 9.49 -19.80 -1.97
N ASP A 338 8.93 -20.89 -2.48
CA ASP A 338 7.94 -21.69 -1.76
C ASP A 338 8.54 -22.02 -0.38
N SER A 339 7.83 -21.60 0.68
CA SER A 339 7.97 -22.22 1.98
C SER A 339 7.63 -23.68 1.80
N SER A 340 8.65 -24.52 1.69
CA SER A 340 8.58 -25.95 1.40
C SER A 340 7.46 -26.67 2.17
N GLU A 341 6.37 -27.02 1.48
CA GLU A 341 5.58 -28.20 1.83
C GLU A 341 6.28 -29.42 1.23
N ASP A 342 7.03 -30.10 2.10
CA ASP A 342 7.51 -31.46 1.89
C ASP A 342 6.29 -32.38 1.76
N SER A 343 5.85 -32.60 0.53
CA SER A 343 4.90 -33.66 0.19
C SER A 343 5.62 -34.73 -0.60
N GLY A 344 6.54 -35.40 0.10
CA GLY A 344 7.07 -36.70 -0.28
C GLY A 344 5.97 -37.77 -0.21
N SER A 345 5.28 -37.96 -1.33
CA SER A 345 4.34 -39.05 -1.55
C SER A 345 5.00 -40.41 -1.22
N THR A 346 4.47 -41.11 -0.22
CA THR A 346 4.64 -42.57 -0.10
C THR A 346 3.27 -43.20 -0.25
N GLU A 347 3.11 -43.93 -1.36
CA GLU A 347 1.97 -44.80 -1.63
C GLU A 347 1.66 -45.72 -0.44
N GLY A 348 0.38 -45.83 -0.12
CA GLY A 348 -0.08 -46.74 0.93
C GLY A 348 -1.59 -46.70 1.12
N SER A 349 -2.31 -47.19 0.11
CA SER A 349 -3.75 -47.52 0.11
C SER A 349 -4.31 -47.91 1.48
N SER A 350 -5.39 -47.25 1.92
CA SER A 350 -6.39 -47.89 2.78
C SER A 350 -7.78 -47.34 2.50
N GLU A 351 -8.67 -48.25 2.12
CA GLU A 351 -10.11 -48.10 2.13
C GLU A 351 -10.61 -47.76 3.54
N ASN A 352 -11.67 -46.94 3.57
CA ASN A 352 -12.56 -46.77 4.72
C ASN A 352 -13.25 -48.08 5.08
N THR A 353 -13.38 -48.38 6.37
CA THR A 353 -14.69 -48.60 7.03
C THR A 353 -14.52 -48.70 8.55
N ASP A 354 -15.20 -47.77 9.24
CA ASP A 354 -16.17 -47.98 10.33
C ASP A 354 -15.91 -49.02 11.45
N GLY A 355 -16.19 -48.59 12.68
CA GLY A 355 -16.74 -49.48 13.71
C GLY A 355 -16.00 -49.47 15.06
N GLU A 356 -16.57 -48.73 15.99
CA GLU A 356 -16.71 -49.02 17.44
C GLU A 356 -16.11 -50.35 17.95
N ASP A 357 -15.36 -50.32 19.05
CA ASP A 357 -15.90 -50.74 20.35
C ASP A 357 -14.93 -50.41 21.51
N THR A 358 -15.54 -50.17 22.66
CA THR A 358 -14.94 -49.85 23.96
C THR A 358 -14.93 -51.08 24.88
N SER A 359 -14.20 -50.98 26.00
CA SER A 359 -14.24 -51.84 27.20
C SER A 359 -13.32 -53.08 27.14
N ASP A 360 -12.51 -53.42 28.16
CA ASP A 360 -12.72 -53.33 29.60
C ASP A 360 -11.41 -53.58 30.39
N SER A 361 -11.33 -52.98 31.60
CA SER A 361 -10.67 -53.44 32.85
C SER A 361 -9.15 -53.73 32.92
N ALA A 362 -8.41 -53.51 34.03
CA ALA A 362 -8.65 -52.91 35.35
C ALA A 362 -7.29 -52.85 36.13
N GLU A 363 -7.33 -52.15 37.28
CA GLU A 363 -6.40 -52.18 38.45
C GLU A 363 -5.03 -51.47 38.27
N GLY A 364 -4.52 -50.64 39.19
CA GLY A 364 -4.91 -50.21 40.53
C GLY A 364 -3.70 -49.62 41.27
N GLU A 365 -3.97 -48.78 42.28
CA GLU A 365 -3.14 -48.37 43.44
C GLU A 365 -2.30 -47.06 43.43
N ASP A 366 -2.85 -46.14 44.24
CA ASP A 366 -2.28 -45.07 45.10
C ASP A 366 -0.85 -45.25 45.66
N THR A 367 -0.15 -44.13 45.90
CA THR A 367 0.14 -43.59 47.25
C THR A 367 1.12 -42.38 47.25
N SER A 368 0.72 -41.32 47.98
CA SER A 368 1.44 -40.39 48.90
C SER A 368 2.92 -40.00 48.66
N ASP A 369 3.44 -38.79 48.96
CA ASP A 369 3.29 -38.03 50.21
C ASP A 369 3.96 -36.62 50.14
N SER A 370 3.34 -35.65 50.82
CA SER A 370 3.85 -34.54 51.67
C SER A 370 5.04 -33.64 51.25
N THR A 371 4.82 -32.33 51.02
CA THR A 371 4.84 -31.16 51.96
C THR A 371 6.23 -30.69 52.39
N ASP A 372 6.53 -29.39 52.28
CA ASP A 372 6.40 -28.42 53.39
C ASP A 372 6.87 -26.99 52.99
N SER A 373 6.18 -26.02 53.60
CA SER A 373 6.33 -24.57 53.83
C SER A 373 7.67 -23.85 53.55
N GLY A 374 7.73 -22.52 53.40
CA GLY A 374 6.75 -21.44 53.52
C GLY A 374 7.45 -20.10 53.80
N GLU A 375 6.76 -19.00 53.45
CA GLU A 375 6.74 -17.65 54.07
C GLU A 375 7.99 -16.74 54.05
N SER A 376 7.88 -15.54 53.43
CA SER A 376 7.52 -14.22 54.04
C SER A 376 8.81 -13.47 54.45
N THR A 377 9.04 -12.16 54.37
CA THR A 377 8.28 -10.88 54.30
C THR A 377 9.38 -9.81 54.11
N ASP A 378 9.24 -8.83 53.23
CA ASP A 378 8.77 -7.45 53.46
C ASP A 378 9.79 -6.46 54.09
N SER A 379 9.68 -5.22 53.60
CA SER A 379 10.02 -3.93 54.21
C SER A 379 11.40 -3.25 54.00
N GLU A 380 11.28 -2.08 53.34
CA GLU A 380 11.75 -0.75 53.77
C GLU A 380 13.17 -0.21 53.45
N ASN A 381 13.17 0.76 52.52
CA ASN A 381 13.36 2.20 52.76
C ASN A 381 14.78 2.82 52.79
N THR A 382 14.78 4.12 52.44
CA THR A 382 15.79 5.19 52.52
C THR A 382 16.66 5.39 51.27
N ASP A 383 16.41 6.41 50.43
CA ASP A 383 16.57 7.88 50.62
C ASP A 383 18.04 8.30 50.52
N ASN A 384 18.42 8.98 49.43
CA ASN A 384 19.12 10.27 49.52
C ASN A 384 19.25 11.01 48.18
N THR A 385 19.23 12.33 48.32
CA THR A 385 19.27 13.41 47.33
C THR A 385 20.71 13.93 47.09
N GLU A 386 20.84 14.95 46.23
CA GLU A 386 22.01 15.85 45.95
C GLU A 386 23.10 15.32 44.98
N GLU A 387 23.72 16.10 44.07
CA GLU A 387 23.78 17.55 43.85
C GLU A 387 24.33 17.86 42.44
N ALA A 388 23.86 18.99 41.89
CA ALA A 388 24.49 20.01 41.03
C ALA A 388 25.76 19.79 40.17
N ALA A 389 25.64 20.33 38.94
CA ALA A 389 26.54 21.27 38.25
C ALA A 389 27.91 20.82 37.71
N GLU A 390 28.01 20.77 36.37
CA GLU A 390 28.72 21.78 35.55
C GLU A 390 28.17 21.79 34.12
#